data_AF-A0A7X9H218-F1
#
_entry.id   AF-A0A7X9H218-F1
#
_cell.length_a   1.000
_cell.length_b   1.000
_cell.length_c   1.000
_cell.angle_alpha   90.00
_cell.angle_beta   90.00
_cell.angle_gamma   90.00
#
_symmetry.space_group_name_H-M   'P 1'
#
loop_
_entity.id
_entity.type
_entity.pdbx_description
1 polymer ?
#
loop_
_entity_poly.entity_id
_entity_poly.type
_entity_poly.pdbx_seq_one_letter_code
_entity_poly.pdbx_strand_id
1 'polypeptide(L)'
;MLKSLKYELKSTYKFFLMILIGMSISDISLFYILNVSDTNNSDIFKLLITTAFMMVFISSILVFAFMIISSFRREFYTDKGYFTFSIPLNSNEFLGSKLVATFIWLIIFIFSLLTINILFIYFKTDSNILTEIFYNIKV
;
A
#
# COMPACT_ATOMS: atom_id res chain seq x y z
N MET A 1 -2.49 -26.24 -9.09
CA MET A 1 -2.05 -24.87 -8.70
C MET A 1 -2.99 -23.70 -9.03
N LEU A 2 -3.33 -23.39 -10.29
CA LEU A 2 -4.08 -22.15 -10.64
C LEU A 2 -5.44 -21.98 -9.95
N LYS A 3 -6.17 -23.08 -9.75
CA LYS A 3 -7.46 -23.06 -9.03
C LYS A 3 -7.27 -22.60 -7.58
N SER A 4 -6.31 -23.18 -6.86
CA SER A 4 -5.98 -22.81 -5.47
C SER A 4 -5.57 -21.34 -5.34
N LEU A 5 -4.75 -20.86 -6.28
CA LEU A 5 -4.32 -19.45 -6.33
C LEU A 5 -5.50 -18.49 -6.51
N LYS A 6 -6.45 -18.79 -7.40
CA LYS A 6 -7.66 -17.96 -7.59
C LYS A 6 -8.51 -17.88 -6.32
N TYR A 7 -8.65 -18.99 -5.60
CA TYR A 7 -9.41 -19.02 -4.34
C TYR A 7 -8.72 -18.21 -3.25
N GLU A 8 -7.39 -18.29 -3.15
CA GLU A 8 -6.62 -17.46 -2.23
C GLU A 8 -6.77 -15.97 -2.53
N LEU A 9 -6.54 -15.55 -3.78
CA LEU A 9 -6.70 -14.15 -4.18
C LEU A 9 -8.13 -13.65 -3.90
N LYS A 10 -9.15 -14.47 -4.16
CA LYS A 10 -10.55 -14.12 -3.86
C LYS A 10 -10.84 -14.08 -2.36
N SER A 11 -10.08 -14.76 -1.52
CA SER A 11 -10.25 -14.64 -0.06
C SER A 11 -9.53 -13.41 0.49
N THR A 12 -8.42 -13.00 -0.11
CA THR A 12 -7.56 -11.94 0.44
C THR A 12 -7.78 -10.57 -0.19
N TYR A 13 -8.40 -10.48 -1.38
CA TYR A 13 -8.54 -9.22 -2.13
C TYR A 13 -9.20 -8.09 -1.34
N LYS A 14 -10.29 -8.36 -0.61
CA LYS A 14 -11.05 -7.31 0.09
C LYS A 14 -10.19 -6.58 1.11
N PHE A 15 -9.36 -7.33 1.84
CA PHE A 15 -8.50 -6.76 2.86
C PHE A 15 -7.29 -6.03 2.27
N PHE A 16 -6.61 -6.63 1.29
CA PHE A 16 -5.49 -5.96 0.63
C PHE A 16 -5.92 -4.69 -0.11
N LEU A 17 -7.10 -4.69 -0.75
CA LEU A 17 -7.69 -3.47 -1.33
C LEU A 17 -7.92 -2.38 -0.29
N MET A 18 -8.44 -2.74 0.88
CA MET A 18 -8.74 -1.77 1.94
C MET A 18 -7.45 -1.11 2.47
N ILE A 19 -6.37 -1.88 2.61
CA ILE A 19 -5.05 -1.35 3.00
C ILE A 19 -4.47 -0.45 1.90
N LEU A 20 -4.56 -0.88 0.63
CA LEU A 20 -4.09 -0.08 -0.50
C LEU A 20 -4.82 1.26 -0.58
N ILE A 21 -6.16 1.26 -0.48
CA ILE A 21 -6.96 2.49 -0.49
C ILE A 21 -6.60 3.39 0.69
N GLY A 22 -6.48 2.82 1.91
CA GLY A 22 -6.11 3.58 3.10
C GLY A 22 -4.74 4.25 2.98
N MET A 23 -3.76 3.53 2.42
CA MET A 23 -2.43 4.07 2.19
C MET A 23 -2.45 5.19 1.14
N SER A 24 -3.12 4.98 0.01
CA SER A 24 -3.23 6.00 -1.04
C SER A 24 -3.86 7.30 -0.53
N ILE A 25 -4.90 7.21 0.31
CA ILE A 25 -5.53 8.39 0.92
C ILE A 25 -4.56 9.13 1.85
N SER A 26 -3.79 8.40 2.65
CA SER A 26 -2.74 8.97 3.51
C SER A 26 -1.69 9.72 2.70
N ASP A 27 -1.24 9.15 1.58
CA ASP A 27 -0.22 9.77 0.72
C ASP A 27 -0.75 11.02 -0.01
N ILE A 28 -1.99 10.98 -0.48
CA ILE A 28 -2.65 12.13 -1.13
C ILE A 28 -2.88 13.29 -0.16
N SER A 29 -3.30 12.99 1.08
CA SER A 29 -3.51 14.02 2.10
C SER A 29 -2.19 14.67 2.54
N LEU A 30 -1.11 13.88 2.66
CA LEU A 30 0.25 14.40 2.83
C LEU A 30 0.64 15.38 1.73
N PHE A 31 0.42 15.01 0.46
CA PHE A 31 0.70 15.88 -0.69
C PHE A 31 -0.03 17.21 -0.58
N TYR A 32 -1.33 17.18 -0.33
CA TYR A 32 -2.14 18.39 -0.25
C TYR A 32 -1.63 19.34 0.84
N ILE A 33 -1.32 18.80 2.03
CA ILE A 33 -0.83 19.60 3.15
C ILE A 33 0.53 20.21 2.82
N LEU A 34 1.45 19.44 2.23
CA LEU A 34 2.78 19.94 1.88
C LEU A 34 2.73 21.12 0.91
N ASN A 35 1.82 21.11 -0.08
CA ASN A 35 1.68 22.21 -1.05
C ASN A 35 0.92 23.42 -0.49
N VAL A 36 -0.12 23.22 0.32
CA VAL A 36 -0.91 24.33 0.89
C VAL A 36 -0.13 25.08 1.97
N SER A 37 0.68 24.36 2.74
CA SER A 37 1.41 24.90 3.90
C SER A 37 2.53 25.87 3.53
N ASP A 38 2.97 25.92 2.27
CA ASP A 38 4.04 26.82 1.82
C ASP A 38 3.65 28.31 1.89
N THR A 39 2.37 28.63 2.14
CA THR A 39 1.88 30.00 2.02
C THR A 39 1.76 30.78 3.33
N ASN A 40 1.57 30.18 4.52
CA ASN A 40 1.37 30.94 5.78
C ASN A 40 1.41 30.15 7.12
N ASN A 41 1.72 28.85 7.14
CA ASN A 41 1.67 28.06 8.39
C ASN A 41 3.02 28.04 9.13
N SER A 42 2.98 28.06 10.47
CA SER A 42 4.18 27.88 11.29
C SER A 42 4.87 26.53 11.01
N ASP A 43 6.20 26.54 10.88
CA ASP A 43 7.02 25.35 10.54
C ASP A 43 6.76 24.15 11.47
N ILE A 44 6.43 24.43 12.74
CA ILE A 44 6.11 23.44 13.77
C ILE A 44 4.85 22.64 13.41
N PHE A 45 3.80 23.30 12.90
CA PHE A 45 2.58 22.61 12.49
C PHE A 45 2.82 21.70 11.28
N LYS A 46 3.62 22.13 10.31
CA LYS A 46 4.01 21.32 9.15
C LYS A 46 4.81 20.08 9.58
N LEU A 47 5.74 20.24 10.54
CA LEU A 47 6.52 19.13 11.10
C LEU A 47 5.64 18.11 11.85
N LEU A 48 4.72 18.57 12.69
CA LEU A 48 3.82 17.67 13.43
C LEU A 48 2.91 16.84 12.52
N ILE A 49 2.36 17.47 11.48
CA ILE A 49 1.47 16.78 10.54
C ILE A 49 2.26 15.77 9.69
N THR A 50 3.39 16.18 9.12
CA THR A 50 4.22 15.28 8.30
C THR A 50 4.71 14.06 9.08
N THR A 51 5.12 14.24 10.34
CA THR A 51 5.52 13.13 11.23
C THR A 51 4.36 12.19 11.56
N ALA A 52 3.17 12.73 11.84
CA ALA A 52 1.98 11.90 12.09
C ALA A 52 1.62 11.02 10.89
N PHE A 53 1.63 11.57 9.67
CA PHE A 53 1.34 10.79 8.47
C PHE A 53 2.46 9.80 8.11
N MET A 54 3.74 10.14 8.37
CA MET A 54 4.84 9.17 8.24
C MET A 54 4.64 7.97 9.19
N MET A 55 4.14 8.19 10.41
CA MET A 55 3.78 7.09 11.31
C MET A 55 2.64 6.24 10.74
N VAL A 56 1.62 6.86 10.14
CA VAL A 56 0.52 6.12 9.48
C VAL A 56 1.07 5.26 8.33
N PHE A 57 1.97 5.80 7.51
CA PHE A 57 2.62 5.07 6.44
C PHE A 57 3.43 3.86 6.94
N ILE A 58 4.23 4.04 7.99
CA ILE A 58 4.97 2.94 8.61
C ILE A 58 4.01 1.89 9.20
N SER A 59 2.91 2.34 9.80
CA SER A 59 1.90 1.44 10.36
C SER A 59 1.20 0.59 9.30
N SER A 60 0.92 1.15 8.11
CA SER A 60 0.26 0.40 7.02
C SER A 60 1.15 -0.72 6.50
N ILE A 61 2.46 -0.48 6.39
CA ILE A 61 3.47 -1.48 6.02
C ILE A 61 3.55 -2.59 7.07
N LEU A 62 3.55 -2.24 8.36
CA LEU A 62 3.56 -3.22 9.44
C LEU A 62 2.27 -4.07 9.45
N VAL A 63 1.11 -3.45 9.23
CA VAL A 63 -0.17 -4.15 9.13
C VAL A 63 -0.18 -5.10 7.93
N PHE A 64 0.35 -4.69 6.78
CA PHE A 64 0.50 -5.55 5.60
C PHE A 64 1.37 -6.77 5.90
N ALA A 65 2.54 -6.58 6.52
CA ALA A 65 3.42 -7.67 6.92
C ALA A 65 2.76 -8.62 7.94
N PHE A 66 2.18 -8.06 9.00
CA PHE A 66 1.46 -8.84 10.01
C PHE A 66 0.32 -9.66 9.38
N MET A 67 -0.38 -9.07 8.40
CA MET A 67 -1.50 -9.72 7.74
C MET A 67 -1.03 -10.91 6.90
N ILE A 68 0.08 -10.79 6.17
CA ILE A 68 0.69 -11.92 5.47
C ILE A 68 0.97 -13.05 6.47
N ILE A 69 1.68 -12.76 7.56
CA ILE A 69 1.98 -13.74 8.61
C ILE A 69 0.70 -14.37 9.18
N SER A 70 -0.32 -13.57 9.47
CA SER A 70 -1.59 -14.04 10.03
C SER A 70 -2.34 -14.96 9.07
N SER A 71 -2.26 -14.67 7.76
CA SER A 71 -2.85 -15.50 6.72
C SER A 71 -2.17 -16.87 6.69
N PHE A 72 -0.84 -16.92 6.72
CA PHE A 72 -0.10 -18.17 6.84
C PHE A 72 -0.49 -18.91 8.13
N ARG A 73 -0.50 -18.23 9.27
CA ARG A 73 -0.78 -18.87 10.56
C ARG A 73 -2.17 -19.52 10.60
N ARG A 74 -3.19 -18.85 10.07
CA ARG A 74 -4.60 -19.32 10.07
C ARG A 74 -4.83 -20.57 9.22
N GLU A 75 -3.98 -20.84 8.25
CA GLU A 75 -4.14 -22.00 7.37
C GLU A 75 -3.30 -23.21 7.79
N PHE A 76 -2.14 -22.99 8.42
CA PHE A 76 -1.28 -24.07 8.91
C PHE A 76 -1.58 -24.51 10.35
N TYR A 77 -1.96 -23.58 11.22
CA TYR A 77 -2.05 -23.82 12.68
C TYR A 77 -3.47 -23.85 13.22
N THR A 78 -4.48 -23.78 12.36
CA THR A 78 -5.90 -23.88 12.74
C THR A 78 -6.47 -25.18 12.17
N ASP A 79 -7.60 -25.68 12.68
CA ASP A 79 -8.21 -27.01 12.39
C ASP A 79 -8.33 -27.40 10.90
N LYS A 80 -8.22 -26.43 9.99
CA LYS A 80 -8.11 -26.64 8.54
C LYS A 80 -6.82 -27.34 8.13
N GLY A 81 -5.70 -27.15 8.83
CA GLY A 81 -4.45 -27.85 8.57
C GLY A 81 -4.60 -29.36 8.75
N TYR A 82 -5.39 -29.79 9.74
CA TYR A 82 -5.64 -31.20 10.02
C TYR A 82 -6.37 -31.92 8.87
N PHE A 83 -7.35 -31.25 8.24
CA PHE A 83 -8.02 -31.75 7.04
C PHE A 83 -7.17 -31.63 5.76
N THR A 84 -6.29 -30.62 5.68
CA THR A 84 -5.45 -30.42 4.50
C THR A 84 -4.35 -31.47 4.40
N PHE A 85 -3.84 -31.99 5.53
CA PHE A 85 -2.84 -33.05 5.57
C PHE A 85 -3.43 -34.47 5.52
N SER A 86 -4.75 -34.64 5.63
CA SER A 86 -5.42 -35.94 5.54
C SER A 86 -6.00 -36.24 4.15
N ILE A 87 -6.05 -35.24 3.26
CA ILE A 87 -6.41 -35.42 1.84
C ILE A 87 -5.10 -35.50 1.05
N PRO A 88 -4.93 -36.42 0.08
CA PRO A 88 -3.68 -36.60 -0.67
C PRO A 88 -3.53 -35.52 -1.75
N LEU A 89 -3.61 -34.25 -1.34
CA LEU A 89 -3.22 -33.11 -2.14
C LEU A 89 -1.76 -32.79 -1.84
N ASN A 90 -0.94 -32.68 -2.89
CA ASN A 90 0.46 -32.30 -2.74
C ASN A 90 0.59 -31.01 -1.92
N SER A 91 1.09 -31.10 -0.68
CA SER A 91 1.24 -29.97 0.22
C SER A 91 2.12 -28.87 -0.38
N ASN A 92 3.08 -29.24 -1.23
CA ASN A 92 3.93 -28.31 -1.97
C ASN A 92 3.14 -27.42 -2.94
N GLU A 93 2.10 -27.92 -3.59
CA GLU A 93 1.30 -27.12 -4.53
C GLU A 93 0.44 -26.09 -3.82
N PHE A 94 -0.04 -26.41 -2.62
CA PHE A 94 -0.82 -25.50 -1.78
C PHE A 94 0.08 -24.37 -1.24
N LEU A 95 1.21 -24.74 -0.63
CA LEU A 95 2.18 -23.80 -0.07
C LEU A 95 2.78 -22.89 -1.15
N GLY A 96 3.09 -23.47 -2.32
CA GLY A 96 3.55 -22.72 -3.49
C GLY A 96 2.50 -21.73 -4.00
N SER A 97 1.23 -22.12 -4.07
CA SER A 97 0.17 -21.20 -4.52
C SER A 97 0.00 -19.99 -3.59
N LYS A 98 0.21 -20.18 -2.29
CA LYS A 98 0.15 -19.13 -1.28
C LYS A 98 1.31 -18.15 -1.33
N LEU A 99 2.51 -18.67 -1.52
CA LEU A 99 3.71 -17.85 -1.73
C LEU A 99 3.54 -16.99 -2.97
N VAL A 100 3.07 -17.56 -4.09
CA VAL A 100 2.83 -16.81 -5.32
C VAL A 100 1.73 -15.76 -5.12
N ALA A 101 0.62 -16.08 -4.44
CA ALA A 101 -0.42 -15.11 -4.14
C ALA A 101 0.09 -13.93 -3.29
N THR A 102 0.90 -14.22 -2.26
CA THR A 102 1.55 -13.20 -1.43
C THR A 102 2.52 -12.34 -2.26
N PHE A 103 3.29 -12.97 -3.15
CA PHE A 103 4.22 -12.29 -4.03
C PHE A 103 3.51 -11.34 -5.00
N ILE A 104 2.38 -11.76 -5.55
CA ILE A 104 1.51 -10.92 -6.39
C ILE A 104 1.04 -9.69 -5.61
N TRP A 105 0.56 -9.86 -4.37
CA TRP A 105 0.14 -8.73 -3.54
C TRP A 105 1.29 -7.78 -3.19
N LEU A 106 2.49 -8.31 -2.97
CA LEU A 106 3.68 -7.51 -2.73
C LEU A 106 4.06 -6.67 -3.96
N ILE A 107 4.03 -7.26 -5.16
CA ILE A 107 4.26 -6.54 -6.42
C ILE A 107 3.22 -5.43 -6.60
N ILE A 108 1.94 -5.72 -6.36
CA ILE A 108 0.85 -4.73 -6.46
C ILE A 108 1.09 -3.57 -5.48
N PHE A 109 1.54 -3.88 -4.26
CA PHE A 109 1.83 -2.88 -3.23
C PHE A 109 2.98 -1.95 -3.64
N ILE A 110 4.09 -2.50 -4.13
CA ILE A 110 5.22 -1.72 -4.65
C ILE A 110 4.79 -0.86 -5.85
N PHE A 111 4.03 -1.46 -6.78
CA PHE A 111 3.57 -0.74 -7.96
C PHE A 111 2.65 0.43 -7.59
N SER A 112 1.73 0.23 -6.65
CA SER A 112 0.88 1.29 -6.10
C SER A 112 1.72 2.44 -5.53
N LEU A 113 2.73 2.15 -4.72
CA LEU A 113 3.63 3.15 -4.15
C LEU A 113 4.37 3.95 -5.24
N LEU A 114 4.95 3.26 -6.22
CA LEU A 114 5.69 3.90 -7.30
C LEU A 114 4.79 4.84 -8.11
N THR A 115 3.59 4.39 -8.48
CA THR A 115 2.65 5.21 -9.27
C THR A 115 2.25 6.49 -8.54
N ILE A 116 1.98 6.43 -7.24
CA ILE A 116 1.61 7.60 -6.43
C ILE A 116 2.79 8.58 -6.33
N ASN A 117 4.00 8.09 -6.09
CA ASN A 117 5.19 8.93 -6.02
C ASN A 117 5.51 9.62 -7.36
N ILE A 118 5.38 8.91 -8.48
CA ILE A 118 5.56 9.48 -9.82
C ILE A 118 4.53 10.58 -10.10
N LEU A 119 3.25 10.34 -9.76
CA LEU A 119 2.20 11.34 -9.88
C LEU A 119 2.52 12.60 -9.06
N PHE A 120 3.00 12.43 -7.83
CA PHE A 120 3.41 13.54 -6.97
C PHE A 120 4.50 14.41 -7.61
N ILE A 121 5.53 13.79 -8.19
CA ILE A 121 6.61 14.50 -8.88
C ILE A 121 6.06 15.29 -10.09
N TYR A 122 5.17 14.67 -10.86
CA TYR A 122 4.55 15.32 -12.02
C TYR A 122 3.76 16.57 -11.61
N PHE A 123 2.87 16.46 -10.62
CA PHE A 123 2.07 17.59 -10.16
C PHE A 123 2.91 18.74 -9.58
N LYS A 124 3.99 18.43 -8.86
CA LYS A 124 4.90 19.46 -8.33
C LYS A 124 5.70 20.18 -9.43
N THR A 125 6.00 19.48 -10.53
CA THR A 125 6.74 20.07 -11.65
C THR A 125 5.87 21.07 -12.42
N ASP A 126 4.61 20.71 -12.67
CA ASP A 126 3.67 21.57 -13.41
C ASP A 126 3.32 22.86 -12.64
N SER A 127 3.17 22.79 -11.31
CA SER A 127 2.92 23.97 -10.48
C SER A 127 4.05 25.01 -10.56
N ASN A 128 5.31 24.57 -10.67
CA ASN A 128 6.44 25.49 -10.76
C ASN A 128 6.48 26.24 -12.10
N ILE A 129 6.16 25.56 -13.21
CA ILE A 129 6.16 26.15 -14.55
C ILE A 129 5.07 27.22 -14.68
N LEU A 130 3.88 26.97 -14.13
CA LEU A 130 2.80 27.95 -14.14
C LEU A 130 3.17 29.20 -13.34
N THR A 131 3.80 29.05 -12.17
CA THR A 131 4.22 30.22 -11.37
C THR A 131 5.25 31.10 -12.07
N GLU A 132 6.20 30.51 -12.82
CA GLU A 132 7.19 31.27 -13.58
C GLU A 132 6.54 32.06 -14.73
N ILE A 133 5.57 31.47 -15.43
CA ILE A 133 4.86 32.14 -16.53
C ILE A 133 4.02 33.31 -16.01
N PHE A 134 3.29 33.14 -14.90
CA PHE A 134 2.51 34.23 -14.31
C PHE A 134 3.36 35.37 -13.76
N TYR A 135 4.55 35.09 -13.25
CA TYR A 135 5.49 36.12 -12.82
C TYR A 135 6.01 36.94 -14.00
N ASN A 136 6.33 36.29 -15.12
CA ASN A 136 6.87 36.93 -16.31
C ASN A 136 5.85 37.76 -17.11
N ILE A 137 4.54 37.52 -16.91
CA ILE A 137 3.44 38.29 -17.54
C ILE A 137 3.07 39.54 -16.70
N LYS A 138 3.48 39.61 -15.43
CA LYS A 138 3.18 40.74 -14.52
C LYS A 138 4.24 41.84 -14.51
N VAL A 139 5.31 41.70 -15.29
CA VAL A 139 6.34 42.73 -15.57
C VAL A 139 6.03 43.39 -16.91
#